data_AF-A0A3M1RF64-F1
#
_entry.id   AF-A0A3M1RF64-F1
#
_cell.length_a   1.000
_cell.length_b   1.000
_cell.length_c   1.000
_cell.angle_alpha   90.00
_cell.angle_beta   90.00
_cell.angle_gamma   90.00
#
_symmetry.space_group_name_H-M   'P 1'
#
loop_
_entity.id
_entity.type
_entity.pdbx_description
1 polymer ?
#
loop_
_entity_poly.entity_id
_entity_poly.type
_entity_poly.pdbx_seq_one_letter_code
_entity_poly.pdbx_strand_id
1 'polypeptide(L)'
;MKIRSECMPCLFDRAKFECDLAFGDDEAGKLEALMEVARFAARNIDRETVPAFIGTERGRIISRLSGVKDPYAGLKAVSNRAGEAILPEAKQYYQRAGDGLFALLKIAAAANSMEYGVRGHEFDHDHFRSEFAAILGEEVSGNLERVKELLGRFDRVLYILDNAGEVIIDRFVVEELEGMGKEVIVSPKSEPVINDVTAEELRDLGFDMERVVPSGSFVGVSLDEAPQDFKDLLFDPEVLVIAKGMGNYETLSEFEDRLKGRLIYVFRAKCLSVADSAGVERGTLVIKAV
;
A
#
# COMPACT_ATOMS: atom_id res chain seq x y z
N MET A 1 -10.68 -7.53 7.41
CA MET A 1 -10.20 -8.11 8.69
C MET A 1 -10.58 -7.17 9.81
N LYS A 2 -10.78 -7.66 11.04
CA LYS A 2 -11.26 -6.82 12.16
C LYS A 2 -10.15 -6.39 13.11
N ILE A 3 -10.38 -5.29 13.81
CA ILE A 3 -9.44 -4.74 14.81
C ILE A 3 -9.08 -5.78 15.87
N ARG A 4 -7.82 -5.76 16.30
CA ARG A 4 -7.27 -6.62 17.36
C ARG A 4 -6.61 -5.76 18.43
N SER A 5 -6.27 -6.37 19.57
CA SER A 5 -5.64 -5.66 20.69
C SER A 5 -4.36 -4.92 20.28
N GLU A 6 -3.56 -5.49 19.39
CA GLU A 6 -2.31 -4.87 18.90
C GLU A 6 -2.53 -3.64 18.01
N CYS A 7 -3.71 -3.50 17.40
CA CYS A 7 -4.02 -2.33 16.60
C CYS A 7 -4.10 -1.07 17.45
N MET A 8 -4.53 -1.18 18.73
CA MET A 8 -4.69 -0.04 19.63
C MET A 8 -3.39 0.75 19.84
N PRO A 9 -2.28 0.16 20.32
CA PRO A 9 -1.02 0.89 20.46
C PRO A 9 -0.50 1.38 19.10
N CYS A 10 -0.59 0.57 18.04
CA CYS A 10 -0.16 0.95 16.70
C CYS A 10 -0.84 2.24 16.19
N LEU A 11 -2.16 2.37 16.38
CA LEU A 11 -2.93 3.54 15.95
C LEU A 11 -2.47 4.82 16.67
N PHE A 12 -2.18 4.74 17.98
CA PHE A 12 -1.74 5.89 18.76
C PHE A 12 -0.26 6.24 18.55
N ASP A 13 0.60 5.25 18.37
CA ASP A 13 2.00 5.48 18.00
C ASP A 13 2.09 6.19 16.64
N ARG A 14 1.26 5.78 15.67
CA ARG A 14 1.12 6.47 14.39
C ARG A 14 0.53 7.86 14.53
N ALA A 15 -0.46 8.06 15.40
CA ALA A 15 -1.02 9.40 15.67
C ALA A 15 0.06 10.35 16.17
N LYS A 16 0.89 9.89 17.10
CA LYS A 16 1.99 10.69 17.65
C LYS A 16 3.00 11.03 16.56
N PHE A 17 3.42 10.03 15.79
CA PHE A 17 4.37 10.24 14.70
C PHE A 17 3.85 11.26 13.67
N GLU A 18 2.59 11.14 13.27
CA GLU A 18 1.95 12.06 12.33
C GLU A 18 1.81 13.47 12.92
N CYS A 19 1.53 13.60 14.23
CA CYS A 19 1.54 14.88 14.92
C CYS A 19 2.94 15.52 14.95
N ASP A 20 4.00 14.74 15.13
CA ASP A 20 5.38 15.27 15.06
C ASP A 20 5.68 15.87 13.68
N LEU A 21 5.20 15.23 12.61
CA LEU A 21 5.36 15.74 11.25
C LEU A 21 4.54 17.01 10.99
N ALA A 22 3.28 17.02 11.46
CA ALA A 22 2.33 18.08 11.13
C ALA A 22 2.49 19.35 11.97
N PHE A 23 2.88 19.22 13.25
CA PHE A 23 2.94 20.34 14.20
C PHE A 23 4.36 20.83 14.50
N GLY A 24 5.41 20.09 14.12
CA GLY A 24 6.80 20.48 14.39
C GLY A 24 7.08 20.57 15.90
N ASP A 25 7.40 21.77 16.40
CA ASP A 25 7.68 22.01 17.84
C ASP A 25 6.43 22.44 18.64
N ASP A 26 5.25 22.52 18.03
CA ASP A 26 4.00 22.90 18.72
C ASP A 26 3.44 21.76 19.58
N GLU A 27 4.00 21.60 20.79
CA GLU A 27 3.58 20.58 21.75
C GLU A 27 2.12 20.72 22.21
N ALA A 28 1.57 21.93 22.25
CA ALA A 28 0.18 22.14 22.63
C ALA A 28 -0.77 21.62 21.55
N GLY A 29 -0.50 21.96 20.29
CA GLY A 29 -1.26 21.45 19.14
C GLY A 29 -1.18 19.94 18.99
N LYS A 30 0.02 19.35 19.19
CA LYS A 30 0.19 17.88 19.22
C LYS A 30 -0.69 17.24 20.28
N LEU A 31 -0.66 17.76 21.52
CA LEU A 31 -1.45 17.20 22.61
C LEU A 31 -2.95 17.31 22.34
N GLU A 32 -3.41 18.46 21.82
CA GLU A 32 -4.80 18.66 21.43
C GLU A 32 -5.26 17.66 20.36
N ALA A 33 -4.47 17.49 19.30
CA ALA A 33 -4.76 16.53 18.24
C ALA A 33 -4.79 15.09 18.76
N LEU A 34 -3.83 14.68 19.58
CA LEU A 34 -3.79 13.36 20.19
C LEU A 34 -5.01 13.10 21.10
N MET A 35 -5.42 14.11 21.88
CA MET A 35 -6.64 14.03 22.70
C MET A 35 -7.90 13.88 21.83
N GLU A 36 -7.97 14.58 20.69
CA GLU A 36 -9.10 14.44 19.76
C GLU A 36 -9.13 13.07 19.08
N VAL A 37 -7.98 12.57 18.60
CA VAL A 37 -7.84 11.21 18.07
C VAL A 37 -8.27 10.17 19.12
N ALA A 38 -7.85 10.33 20.37
CA ALA A 38 -8.23 9.43 21.45
C ALA A 38 -9.75 9.43 21.71
N ARG A 39 -10.39 10.60 21.71
CA ARG A 39 -11.86 10.70 21.84
C ARG A 39 -12.57 10.09 20.64
N PHE A 40 -12.06 10.29 19.43
CA PHE A 40 -12.63 9.71 18.22
C PHE A 40 -12.54 8.17 18.27
N ALA A 41 -11.36 7.63 18.56
CA ALA A 41 -11.13 6.20 18.69
C ALA A 41 -12.05 5.59 19.77
N ALA A 42 -12.16 6.21 20.95
CA ALA A 42 -13.01 5.72 22.03
C ALA A 42 -14.51 5.65 21.69
N ARG A 43 -14.98 6.46 20.72
CA ARG A 43 -16.38 6.49 20.27
C ARG A 43 -16.67 5.55 19.12
N ASN A 44 -15.68 5.28 18.28
CA ASN A 44 -15.87 4.62 16.98
C ASN A 44 -15.22 3.24 16.87
N ILE A 45 -14.45 2.82 17.88
CA ILE A 45 -13.88 1.47 17.91
C ILE A 45 -14.83 0.52 18.64
N ASP A 46 -15.23 -0.52 17.92
CA ASP A 46 -15.81 -1.75 18.43
C ASP A 46 -15.05 -2.97 17.85
N ARG A 47 -15.55 -4.19 18.09
CA ARG A 47 -14.91 -5.42 17.62
C ARG A 47 -14.99 -5.63 16.11
N GLU A 48 -15.91 -4.93 15.43
CA GLU A 48 -16.16 -5.06 14.00
C GLU A 48 -15.50 -3.93 13.20
N THR A 49 -14.84 -2.99 13.88
CA THR A 49 -14.13 -1.89 13.24
C THR A 49 -12.94 -2.39 12.43
N VAL A 50 -12.76 -1.80 11.25
CA VAL A 50 -11.57 -2.00 10.40
C VAL A 50 -10.51 -0.96 10.81
N PRO A 51 -9.26 -1.34 11.15
CA PRO A 51 -8.25 -0.39 11.62
C PRO A 51 -7.99 0.77 10.65
N ALA A 52 -8.02 0.51 9.34
CA ALA A 52 -7.88 1.51 8.29
C ALA A 52 -8.86 2.71 8.40
N PHE A 53 -10.08 2.49 8.93
CA PHE A 53 -11.02 3.58 9.19
C PHE A 53 -10.50 4.56 10.23
N ILE A 54 -10.03 4.04 11.37
CA ILE A 54 -9.44 4.88 12.42
C ILE A 54 -8.14 5.53 11.92
N GLY A 55 -7.33 4.82 11.14
CA GLY A 55 -6.13 5.37 10.51
C GLY A 55 -6.40 6.55 9.58
N THR A 56 -7.47 6.47 8.78
CA THR A 56 -7.90 7.54 7.87
C THR A 56 -8.41 8.75 8.64
N GLU A 57 -9.30 8.55 9.61
CA GLU A 57 -9.89 9.64 10.40
C GLU A 57 -8.87 10.33 11.29
N ARG A 58 -7.88 9.59 11.81
CA ARG A 58 -6.73 10.16 12.50
C ARG A 58 -6.01 11.19 11.64
N GLY A 59 -5.66 10.85 10.40
CA GLY A 59 -4.99 11.77 9.48
C GLY A 59 -5.83 13.00 9.16
N ARG A 60 -7.14 12.83 8.98
CA ARG A 60 -8.09 13.94 8.77
C ARG A 60 -8.18 14.89 9.97
N ILE A 61 -8.22 14.35 11.19
CA ILE A 61 -8.21 15.13 12.44
C ILE A 61 -6.91 15.94 12.52
N ILE A 62 -5.77 15.29 12.34
CA ILE A 62 -4.45 15.93 12.43
C ILE A 62 -4.29 17.01 11.37
N SER A 63 -4.67 16.73 10.12
CA SER A 63 -4.60 17.70 9.02
C SER A 63 -5.50 18.93 9.28
N ARG A 64 -6.73 18.71 9.77
CA ARG A 64 -7.66 19.80 10.12
C ARG A 64 -7.09 20.71 11.21
N LEU A 65 -6.50 20.14 12.27
CA LEU A 65 -6.03 20.90 13.42
C LEU A 65 -4.68 21.60 13.16
N SER A 66 -3.78 20.95 12.41
CA SER A 66 -2.48 21.53 12.04
C SER A 66 -2.56 22.52 10.87
N GLY A 67 -3.59 22.40 10.01
CA GLY A 67 -3.67 23.11 8.74
C GLY A 67 -2.73 22.57 7.66
N VAL A 68 -1.99 21.48 7.94
CA VAL A 68 -1.07 20.85 7.00
C VAL A 68 -1.81 19.77 6.21
N LYS A 69 -1.95 19.94 4.89
CA LYS A 69 -2.67 18.99 4.03
C LYS A 69 -1.95 17.64 3.90
N ASP A 70 -0.63 17.67 3.74
CA ASP A 70 0.20 16.47 3.56
C ASP A 70 1.43 16.50 4.49
N PRO A 71 1.32 15.99 5.72
CA PRO A 71 2.46 15.88 6.64
C PRO A 71 3.57 14.96 6.14
N TYR A 72 3.29 14.07 5.18
CA TYR A 72 4.21 13.03 4.71
C TYR A 72 4.98 13.40 3.45
N ALA A 73 4.67 14.53 2.79
CA ALA A 73 5.28 14.95 1.53
C ALA A 73 6.82 14.83 1.51
N GLY A 74 7.48 15.30 2.59
CA GLY A 74 8.94 15.20 2.74
C GLY A 74 9.44 13.76 2.83
N LEU A 75 8.74 12.89 3.56
CA LEU A 75 9.08 11.48 3.67
C LEU A 75 8.84 10.74 2.35
N LYS A 76 7.73 11.02 1.66
CA LYS A 76 7.43 10.43 0.34
C LYS A 76 8.52 10.73 -0.68
N ALA A 77 9.06 11.96 -0.69
CA ALA A 77 10.18 12.32 -1.55
C ALA A 77 11.47 11.56 -1.22
N VAL A 78 11.78 11.34 0.07
CA VAL A 78 12.90 10.48 0.50
C VAL A 78 12.66 9.05 0.05
N SER A 79 11.42 8.57 0.19
CA SER A 79 11.06 7.21 -0.17
C SER A 79 11.18 6.94 -1.67
N ASN A 80 10.76 7.88 -2.52
CA ASN A 80 10.91 7.77 -3.98
C ASN A 80 12.39 7.61 -4.38
N ARG A 81 13.31 8.37 -3.78
CA ARG A 81 14.75 8.20 -4.04
C ARG A 81 15.26 6.81 -3.65
N ALA A 82 14.76 6.24 -2.54
CA ALA A 82 15.11 4.87 -2.13
C ALA A 82 14.53 3.83 -3.10
N GLY A 83 13.32 4.04 -3.61
CA GLY A 83 12.74 3.24 -4.68
C GLY A 83 13.60 3.26 -5.96
N GLU A 84 14.10 4.43 -6.36
CA GLU A 84 15.02 4.56 -7.50
C GLU A 84 16.33 3.79 -7.29
N ALA A 85 16.85 3.80 -6.05
CA ALA A 85 18.10 3.14 -5.71
C ALA A 85 18.05 1.61 -5.85
N ILE A 86 16.89 0.98 -5.58
CA ILE A 86 16.71 -0.48 -5.63
C ILE A 86 16.15 -0.98 -6.98
N LEU A 87 15.72 -0.07 -7.87
CA LEU A 87 15.18 -0.43 -9.18
C LEU A 87 16.16 -1.27 -10.03
N PRO A 88 17.49 -1.03 -10.04
CA PRO A 88 18.43 -1.88 -10.76
C PRO A 88 18.41 -3.35 -10.29
N GLU A 89 18.30 -3.59 -8.98
CA GLU A 89 18.21 -4.94 -8.40
C GLU A 89 16.92 -5.62 -8.83
N ALA A 90 15.79 -4.90 -8.84
CA ALA A 90 14.51 -5.43 -9.30
C ALA A 90 14.62 -5.89 -10.76
N LYS A 91 15.18 -5.07 -11.64
CA LYS A 91 15.40 -5.39 -13.06
C LYS A 91 16.34 -6.59 -13.23
N GLN A 92 17.43 -6.64 -12.47
CA GLN A 92 18.38 -7.75 -12.53
C GLN A 92 17.76 -9.06 -12.04
N TYR A 93 16.96 -9.02 -10.98
CA TYR A 93 16.24 -10.19 -10.47
C TYR A 93 15.27 -10.73 -11.51
N TYR A 94 14.46 -9.84 -12.10
CA TYR A 94 13.49 -10.19 -13.14
C TYR A 94 14.16 -10.82 -14.38
N GLN A 95 15.24 -10.23 -14.89
CA GLN A 95 15.98 -10.75 -16.06
C GLN A 95 16.57 -12.15 -15.86
N ARG A 96 16.86 -12.53 -14.61
CA ARG A 96 17.41 -13.85 -14.26
C ARG A 96 16.34 -14.87 -13.92
N ALA A 97 15.09 -14.43 -13.76
CA ALA A 97 14.01 -15.30 -13.37
C ALA A 97 13.57 -16.19 -14.54
N GLY A 98 13.40 -17.49 -14.28
CA GLY A 98 12.77 -18.39 -15.25
C GLY A 98 11.26 -18.17 -15.38
N ASP A 99 10.64 -17.65 -14.32
CA ASP A 99 9.21 -17.31 -14.26
C ASP A 99 9.06 -15.80 -14.04
N GLY A 100 8.90 -15.06 -15.15
CA GLY A 100 8.81 -13.60 -15.13
C GLY A 100 7.63 -13.09 -14.33
N LEU A 101 6.48 -13.74 -14.43
CA LEU A 101 5.26 -13.30 -13.75
C LEU A 101 5.38 -13.42 -12.23
N PHE A 102 5.86 -14.57 -11.75
CA PHE A 102 6.14 -14.74 -10.33
C PHE A 102 7.19 -13.74 -9.84
N ALA A 103 8.24 -13.49 -10.62
CA ALA A 103 9.28 -12.53 -10.26
C ALA A 103 8.73 -11.10 -10.12
N LEU A 104 7.85 -10.64 -11.01
CA LEU A 104 7.22 -9.32 -10.92
C LEU A 104 6.43 -9.15 -9.63
N LEU A 105 5.57 -10.12 -9.29
CA LEU A 105 4.77 -10.03 -8.07
C LEU A 105 5.63 -10.14 -6.80
N LYS A 106 6.70 -10.94 -6.85
CA LYS A 106 7.65 -11.03 -5.73
C LYS A 106 8.43 -9.73 -5.55
N ILE A 107 8.89 -9.12 -6.64
CA ILE A 107 9.50 -7.79 -6.64
C ILE A 107 8.54 -6.76 -6.02
N ALA A 108 7.27 -6.79 -6.43
CA ALA A 108 6.23 -5.90 -5.91
C ALA A 108 5.99 -6.11 -4.40
N ALA A 109 5.96 -7.35 -3.90
CA ALA A 109 5.83 -7.66 -2.47
C ALA A 109 7.08 -7.26 -1.68
N ALA A 110 8.28 -7.52 -2.22
CA ALA A 110 9.55 -7.13 -1.61
C ALA A 110 9.66 -5.60 -1.52
N ALA A 111 9.24 -4.86 -2.55
CA ALA A 111 9.25 -3.41 -2.54
C ALA A 111 8.30 -2.85 -1.48
N ASN A 112 7.12 -3.43 -1.30
CA ASN A 112 6.20 -3.06 -0.21
C ASN A 112 6.82 -3.29 1.18
N SER A 113 7.86 -4.11 1.29
CA SER A 113 8.47 -4.52 2.56
C SER A 113 9.47 -3.51 3.11
N MET A 114 10.06 -2.70 2.25
CA MET A 114 11.15 -1.78 2.58
C MET A 114 10.68 -0.65 3.50
N GLU A 115 11.56 -0.22 4.41
CA GLU A 115 11.34 0.95 5.26
C GLU A 115 11.95 2.20 4.61
N TYR A 116 11.24 2.76 3.64
CA TYR A 116 11.71 3.91 2.85
C TYR A 116 11.80 5.25 3.61
N GLY A 117 11.39 5.28 4.89
CA GLY A 117 11.21 6.48 5.71
C GLY A 117 11.98 6.43 7.04
N VAL A 118 13.30 6.33 6.93
CA VAL A 118 14.39 6.69 7.89
C VAL A 118 14.11 6.66 9.41
N ARG A 119 14.96 5.92 10.14
CA ARG A 119 15.43 6.30 11.49
C ARG A 119 16.88 6.78 11.41
N GLY A 120 17.11 8.10 11.51
CA GLY A 120 18.41 8.70 11.84
C GLY A 120 19.65 8.40 10.98
N HIS A 121 19.56 7.63 9.90
CA HIS A 121 20.71 7.29 9.05
C HIS A 121 20.64 8.07 7.73
N GLU A 122 21.81 8.59 7.33
CA GLU A 122 22.02 9.12 5.99
C GLU A 122 21.49 8.13 4.95
N PHE A 123 20.92 8.66 3.87
CA PHE A 123 20.42 7.85 2.78
C PHE A 123 21.57 7.00 2.21
N ASP A 124 21.57 5.69 2.50
CA ASP A 124 22.60 4.75 2.04
C ASP A 124 22.02 3.86 0.94
N HIS A 125 22.37 4.19 -0.30
CA HIS A 125 21.95 3.44 -1.48
C HIS A 125 22.34 1.95 -1.38
N ASP A 126 23.55 1.63 -0.90
CA ASP A 126 24.03 0.26 -0.87
C ASP A 126 23.32 -0.56 0.22
N HIS A 127 22.98 0.08 1.34
CA HIS A 127 22.14 -0.55 2.36
C HIS A 127 20.78 -0.95 1.80
N PHE A 128 20.04 -0.03 1.17
CA PHE A 128 18.72 -0.32 0.59
C PHE A 128 18.79 -1.42 -0.48
N ARG A 129 19.82 -1.41 -1.33
CA ARG A 129 20.01 -2.45 -2.36
C ARG A 129 20.27 -3.82 -1.73
N SER A 130 21.10 -3.87 -0.69
CA SER A 130 21.42 -5.12 0.01
C SER A 130 20.22 -5.69 0.77
N GLU A 131 19.44 -4.83 1.44
CA GLU A 131 18.21 -5.21 2.14
C GLU A 131 17.18 -5.74 1.15
N PHE A 132 16.93 -5.02 0.05
CA PHE A 132 15.99 -5.45 -0.98
C PHE A 132 16.40 -6.79 -1.60
N ALA A 133 17.68 -6.99 -1.90
CA ALA A 133 18.20 -8.26 -2.40
C ALA A 133 18.01 -9.41 -1.40
N ALA A 134 18.17 -9.15 -0.10
CA ALA A 134 17.91 -10.13 0.94
C ALA A 134 16.42 -10.52 0.98
N ILE A 135 15.51 -9.54 0.92
CA ILE A 135 14.05 -9.77 0.90
C ILE A 135 13.62 -10.55 -0.34
N LEU A 136 14.22 -10.28 -1.52
CA LEU A 136 14.00 -11.08 -2.73
C LEU A 136 14.42 -12.56 -2.58
N GLY A 137 15.29 -12.86 -1.61
CA GLY A 137 15.67 -14.22 -1.23
C GLY A 137 14.68 -14.94 -0.32
N GLU A 138 13.74 -14.22 0.31
CA GLU A 138 12.76 -14.81 1.24
C GLU A 138 11.70 -15.67 0.54
N GLU A 139 11.07 -16.57 1.28
CA GLU A 139 9.96 -17.37 0.78
C GLU A 139 8.68 -16.53 0.66
N VAL A 140 7.83 -16.91 -0.31
CA VAL A 140 6.53 -16.30 -0.53
C VAL A 140 5.45 -17.29 -0.11
N SER A 141 4.49 -16.84 0.71
CA SER A 141 3.30 -17.60 1.04
C SER A 141 2.13 -17.20 0.13
N GLY A 142 1.33 -18.20 -0.25
CA GLY A 142 0.11 -18.02 -1.04
C GLY A 142 -0.12 -19.13 -2.06
N ASN A 143 -1.03 -18.91 -2.99
CA ASN A 143 -1.49 -19.88 -3.99
C ASN A 143 -1.01 -19.48 -5.39
N LEU A 144 0.32 -19.53 -5.60
CA LEU A 144 0.99 -19.00 -6.79
C LEU A 144 0.49 -19.57 -8.12
N GLU A 145 0.18 -20.87 -8.17
CA GLU A 145 -0.36 -21.47 -9.40
C GLU A 145 -1.73 -20.87 -9.76
N ARG A 146 -2.58 -20.64 -8.76
CA ARG A 146 -3.86 -19.95 -8.96
C ARG A 146 -3.66 -18.51 -9.42
N VAL A 147 -2.68 -17.82 -8.85
CA VAL A 147 -2.32 -16.45 -9.25
C VAL A 147 -1.90 -16.40 -10.73
N LYS A 148 -1.07 -17.36 -11.18
CA LYS A 148 -0.67 -17.48 -12.58
C LYS A 148 -1.85 -17.75 -13.50
N GLU A 149 -2.75 -18.66 -13.13
CA GLU A 149 -3.98 -18.93 -13.89
C GLU A 149 -4.81 -17.66 -14.08
N LEU A 150 -4.99 -16.85 -13.02
CA LEU A 150 -5.75 -15.61 -13.11
C LEU A 150 -5.06 -14.60 -14.04
N LEU A 151 -3.74 -14.39 -13.89
CA LEU A 151 -2.99 -13.49 -14.76
C LEU A 151 -2.96 -13.96 -16.22
N GLY A 152 -3.02 -15.27 -16.48
CA GLY A 152 -3.17 -15.82 -17.82
C GLY A 152 -4.58 -15.62 -18.41
N ARG A 153 -5.62 -15.56 -17.56
CA ARG A 153 -7.02 -15.47 -17.98
C ARG A 153 -7.49 -14.05 -18.27
N PHE A 154 -7.00 -13.06 -17.55
CA PHE A 154 -7.50 -11.69 -17.61
C PHE A 154 -6.57 -10.79 -18.40
N ASP A 155 -7.10 -10.06 -19.39
CA ASP A 155 -6.33 -9.10 -20.18
C ASP A 155 -6.30 -7.70 -19.56
N ARG A 156 -7.31 -7.37 -18.75
CA ARG A 156 -7.42 -6.08 -18.04
C ARG A 156 -7.11 -6.24 -16.57
N VAL A 157 -6.26 -5.36 -16.04
CA VAL A 157 -5.79 -5.38 -14.66
C VAL A 157 -6.04 -4.04 -13.99
N LEU A 158 -6.72 -4.02 -12.86
CA LEU A 158 -6.75 -2.89 -11.93
C LEU A 158 -5.66 -3.09 -10.88
N TYR A 159 -4.60 -2.30 -10.97
CA TYR A 159 -3.44 -2.33 -10.08
C TYR A 159 -3.57 -1.24 -9.01
N ILE A 160 -4.03 -1.61 -7.82
CA ILE A 160 -4.25 -0.70 -6.70
C ILE A 160 -2.94 -0.52 -5.94
N LEU A 161 -2.42 0.72 -5.98
CA LEU A 161 -1.15 1.10 -5.34
C LEU A 161 -1.29 1.24 -3.82
N ASP A 162 -0.14 1.33 -3.16
CA ASP A 162 0.03 1.60 -1.73
C ASP A 162 0.94 2.84 -1.57
N ASN A 163 2.21 2.65 -1.25
CA ASN A 163 3.09 3.72 -0.76
C ASN A 163 3.92 4.44 -1.84
N ALA A 164 4.32 5.68 -1.55
CA ALA A 164 5.48 6.30 -2.18
C ALA A 164 6.77 5.50 -1.90
N GLY A 165 7.76 5.59 -2.78
CA GLY A 165 8.93 4.70 -2.83
C GLY A 165 8.65 3.40 -3.57
N GLU A 166 7.66 2.65 -3.11
CA GLU A 166 7.20 1.42 -3.75
C GLU A 166 6.70 1.65 -5.17
N VAL A 167 6.02 2.77 -5.41
CA VAL A 167 5.49 3.17 -6.72
C VAL A 167 6.53 3.20 -7.84
N ILE A 168 7.81 3.44 -7.52
CA ILE A 168 8.91 3.40 -8.50
C ILE A 168 9.11 1.98 -9.04
N ILE A 169 8.97 0.99 -8.17
CA ILE A 169 9.06 -0.43 -8.52
C ILE A 169 7.75 -0.91 -9.14
N ASP A 170 6.60 -0.45 -8.63
CA ASP A 170 5.31 -0.79 -9.23
C ASP A 170 5.22 -0.28 -10.67
N ARG A 171 5.80 0.89 -11.00
CA ARG A 171 5.89 1.36 -12.39
C ARG A 171 6.57 0.33 -13.29
N PHE A 172 7.70 -0.21 -12.87
CA PHE A 172 8.39 -1.27 -13.60
C PHE A 172 7.52 -2.53 -13.74
N VAL A 173 6.81 -2.92 -12.68
CA VAL A 173 5.88 -4.06 -12.72
C VAL A 173 4.74 -3.83 -13.72
N VAL A 174 4.16 -2.63 -13.73
CA VAL A 174 3.12 -2.23 -14.67
C VAL A 174 3.64 -2.28 -16.10
N GLU A 175 4.79 -1.68 -16.39
CA GLU A 175 5.42 -1.66 -17.73
C GLU A 175 5.67 -3.09 -18.24
N GLU A 176 6.12 -4.00 -17.39
CA GLU A 176 6.35 -5.41 -17.77
C GLU A 176 5.04 -6.18 -17.99
N LEU A 177 4.00 -5.94 -17.18
CA LEU A 177 2.66 -6.50 -17.43
C LEU A 177 2.07 -6.00 -18.76
N GLU A 178 2.23 -4.72 -19.07
CA GLU A 178 1.82 -4.15 -20.36
C GLU A 178 2.62 -4.74 -21.52
N GLY A 179 3.92 -4.98 -21.34
CA GLY A 179 4.78 -5.71 -22.30
C GLY A 179 4.32 -7.15 -22.56
N MET A 180 3.62 -7.77 -21.60
CA MET A 180 2.96 -9.07 -21.74
C MET A 180 1.58 -8.98 -22.41
N GLY A 181 1.17 -7.80 -22.88
CA GLY A 181 -0.10 -7.56 -23.58
C GLY A 181 -1.28 -7.25 -22.65
N LYS A 182 -1.04 -6.93 -21.37
CA LYS A 182 -2.10 -6.53 -20.43
C LYS A 182 -2.46 -5.05 -20.60
N GLU A 183 -3.74 -4.74 -20.44
CA GLU A 183 -4.22 -3.38 -20.23
C GLU A 183 -4.25 -3.12 -18.73
N VAL A 184 -3.32 -2.28 -18.24
CA VAL A 184 -3.18 -2.03 -16.80
C VAL A 184 -3.73 -0.64 -16.47
N ILE A 185 -4.76 -0.61 -15.62
CA ILE A 185 -5.29 0.59 -14.99
C ILE A 185 -4.65 0.71 -13.61
N VAL A 186 -4.00 1.84 -13.34
CA VAL A 186 -3.31 2.09 -12.08
C VAL A 186 -4.20 2.94 -11.17
N SER A 187 -4.34 2.52 -9.92
CA SER A 187 -5.21 3.18 -8.95
C SER A 187 -4.43 3.72 -7.74
N PRO A 188 -4.09 5.02 -7.74
CA PRO A 188 -3.53 5.72 -6.58
C PRO A 188 -4.64 6.23 -5.63
N LYS A 189 -4.27 7.04 -4.64
CA LYS A 189 -5.22 7.87 -3.87
C LYS A 189 -5.57 9.17 -4.61
N SER A 190 -6.76 9.70 -4.33
CA SER A 190 -7.20 10.99 -4.88
C SER A 190 -6.60 12.19 -4.15
N GLU A 191 -6.32 12.02 -2.86
CA GLU A 191 -5.71 13.03 -2.00
C GLU A 191 -4.69 12.36 -1.05
N PRO A 192 -3.79 13.13 -0.41
CA PRO A 192 -2.82 12.59 0.53
C PRO A 192 -3.47 11.78 1.66
N VAL A 193 -2.98 10.55 1.84
CA VAL A 193 -3.37 9.66 2.93
C VAL A 193 -2.09 9.00 3.45
N ILE A 194 -1.61 9.44 4.61
CA ILE A 194 -0.33 8.95 5.18
C ILE A 194 0.77 9.05 4.10
N ASN A 195 1.47 7.96 3.80
CA ASN A 195 2.53 7.88 2.81
C ASN A 195 2.07 7.20 1.51
N ASP A 196 0.76 7.02 1.32
CA ASP A 196 0.20 6.49 0.09
C ASP A 196 0.44 7.47 -1.07
N VAL A 197 0.65 6.92 -2.26
CA VAL A 197 0.90 7.71 -3.46
C VAL A 197 -0.42 8.21 -4.07
N THR A 198 -0.43 9.47 -4.50
CA THR A 198 -1.58 10.16 -5.05
C THR A 198 -1.51 10.31 -6.58
N ALA A 199 -2.66 10.56 -7.22
CA ALA A 199 -2.73 10.80 -8.66
C ALA A 199 -1.91 12.02 -9.12
N GLU A 200 -1.77 13.03 -8.27
CA GLU A 200 -0.89 14.18 -8.53
C GLU A 200 0.58 13.73 -8.59
N GLU A 201 1.02 12.91 -7.64
CA GLU A 201 2.40 12.38 -7.62
C GLU A 201 2.68 11.41 -8.77
N LEU A 202 1.69 10.62 -9.22
CA LEU A 202 1.85 9.75 -10.40
C LEU A 202 2.15 10.56 -11.66
N ARG A 203 1.56 11.75 -11.79
CA ARG A 203 1.81 12.65 -12.92
C ARG A 203 3.27 13.08 -12.95
N ASP A 204 3.83 13.43 -11.79
CA ASP A 204 5.23 13.85 -11.66
C ASP A 204 6.19 12.69 -11.90
N LEU A 205 5.77 11.46 -11.57
CA LEU A 205 6.52 10.22 -11.82
C LEU A 205 6.39 9.70 -13.26
N GLY A 206 5.65 10.40 -14.12
CA GLY A 206 5.55 10.11 -15.57
C GLY A 206 4.66 8.91 -15.91
N PHE A 207 3.66 8.60 -15.09
CA PHE A 207 2.62 7.63 -15.46
C PHE A 207 1.72 8.19 -16.57
N ASP A 208 1.18 7.29 -17.40
CA ASP A 208 0.13 7.64 -18.35
C ASP A 208 -1.19 7.91 -17.61
N MET A 209 -1.55 9.19 -17.52
CA MET A 209 -2.73 9.62 -16.77
C MET A 209 -4.04 9.17 -17.39
N GLU A 210 -4.08 8.72 -18.65
CA GLU A 210 -5.27 8.11 -19.25
C GLU A 210 -5.58 6.74 -18.63
N ARG A 211 -4.58 6.08 -18.04
CA ARG A 211 -4.68 4.80 -17.34
C ARG A 211 -4.76 4.93 -15.83
N VAL A 212 -4.98 6.14 -15.30
CA VAL A 212 -5.02 6.38 -13.85
C VAL A 212 -6.44 6.63 -13.37
N VAL A 213 -6.93 5.78 -12.46
CA VAL A 213 -8.25 5.94 -11.84
C VAL A 213 -8.11 5.90 -10.31
N PRO A 214 -8.22 7.04 -9.60
CA PRO A 214 -8.01 7.10 -8.16
C PRO A 214 -9.08 6.36 -7.35
N SER A 215 -8.66 5.68 -6.28
CA SER A 215 -9.53 4.92 -5.36
C SER A 215 -10.25 5.74 -4.29
N GLY A 216 -10.08 7.05 -4.29
CA GLY A 216 -10.51 7.96 -3.21
C GLY A 216 -9.40 8.25 -2.20
N SER A 217 -9.77 8.86 -1.07
CA SER A 217 -8.85 9.37 -0.03
C SER A 217 -9.02 8.63 1.29
N PHE A 218 -8.82 7.31 1.25
CA PHE A 218 -8.96 6.39 2.37
C PHE A 218 -7.78 5.42 2.42
N VAL A 219 -7.33 5.00 3.61
CA VAL A 219 -6.31 3.95 3.76
C VAL A 219 -6.90 2.64 3.24
N GLY A 220 -6.35 2.09 2.16
CA GLY A 220 -7.01 0.99 1.46
C GLY A 220 -8.19 1.45 0.60
N VAL A 221 -9.29 0.69 0.56
CA VAL A 221 -10.47 1.00 -0.26
C VAL A 221 -11.73 1.08 0.58
N SER A 222 -12.36 2.26 0.63
CA SER A 222 -13.71 2.44 1.19
C SER A 222 -14.73 2.55 0.06
N LEU A 223 -15.71 1.65 0.01
CA LEU A 223 -16.77 1.71 -1.02
C LEU A 223 -17.69 2.92 -0.88
N ASP A 224 -17.78 3.48 0.33
CA ASP A 224 -18.61 4.66 0.61
C ASP A 224 -17.96 5.94 0.08
N GLU A 225 -16.62 5.98 0.06
CA GLU A 225 -15.86 7.16 -0.39
C GLU A 225 -15.29 7.00 -1.81
N ALA A 226 -15.19 5.76 -2.30
CA ALA A 226 -14.63 5.47 -3.61
C ALA A 226 -15.47 6.13 -4.73
N PRO A 227 -14.81 6.84 -5.66
CA PRO A 227 -15.42 7.35 -6.88
C PRO A 227 -16.13 6.26 -7.71
N GLN A 228 -17.13 6.65 -8.51
CA GLN A 228 -17.96 5.69 -9.24
C GLN A 228 -17.19 4.96 -10.34
N ASP A 229 -16.32 5.66 -11.07
CA ASP A 229 -15.43 5.10 -12.09
C ASP A 229 -14.49 4.03 -11.51
N PHE A 230 -13.92 4.27 -10.33
CA PHE A 230 -13.13 3.26 -9.62
C PHE A 230 -13.99 2.05 -9.24
N LYS A 231 -15.21 2.25 -8.72
CA LYS A 231 -16.11 1.15 -8.33
C LYS A 231 -16.55 0.33 -9.55
N ASP A 232 -16.80 0.97 -10.68
CA ASP A 232 -17.17 0.30 -11.92
C ASP A 232 -16.05 -0.65 -12.37
N LEU A 233 -14.79 -0.21 -12.32
CA LEU A 233 -13.62 -1.06 -12.59
C LEU A 233 -13.43 -2.16 -11.53
N LEU A 234 -13.57 -1.80 -10.25
CA LEU A 234 -13.40 -2.73 -9.14
C LEU A 234 -14.41 -3.87 -9.22
N PHE A 235 -15.62 -3.64 -9.74
CA PHE A 235 -16.68 -4.65 -9.86
C PHE A 235 -16.88 -5.20 -11.28
N ASP A 236 -16.09 -4.78 -12.26
CA ASP A 236 -16.09 -5.34 -13.61
C ASP A 236 -15.61 -6.81 -13.57
N PRO A 237 -16.44 -7.78 -14.01
CA PRO A 237 -16.08 -9.20 -14.02
C PRO A 237 -14.94 -9.55 -14.99
N GLU A 238 -14.61 -8.68 -15.94
CA GLU A 238 -13.52 -8.85 -16.91
C GLU A 238 -12.20 -8.20 -16.45
N VAL A 239 -12.16 -7.66 -15.22
CA VAL A 239 -10.99 -6.99 -14.65
C VAL A 239 -10.42 -7.78 -13.47
N LEU A 240 -9.14 -8.13 -13.56
CA LEU A 240 -8.36 -8.69 -12.47
C LEU A 240 -7.88 -7.57 -11.55
N VAL A 241 -8.11 -7.70 -10.25
CA VAL A 241 -7.66 -6.74 -9.25
C VAL A 241 -6.35 -7.24 -8.62
N ILE A 242 -5.30 -6.44 -8.67
CA ILE A 242 -4.07 -6.64 -7.91
C ILE A 242 -4.00 -5.55 -6.85
N ALA A 243 -4.05 -5.94 -5.58
CA ALA A 243 -4.08 -5.04 -4.45
C ALA A 243 -2.76 -5.07 -3.67
N LYS A 244 -2.03 -3.95 -3.66
CA LYS A 244 -0.75 -3.82 -2.95
C LYS A 244 -0.95 -3.45 -1.48
N GLY A 245 -0.13 -4.01 -0.60
CA GLY A 245 -0.02 -3.53 0.78
C GLY A 245 -1.13 -3.98 1.74
N MET A 246 -0.86 -3.77 3.03
CA MET A 246 -1.76 -4.23 4.11
C MET A 246 -3.04 -3.41 4.21
N GLY A 247 -3.02 -2.10 3.89
CA GLY A 247 -4.23 -1.25 3.96
C GLY A 247 -5.30 -1.71 2.97
N ASN A 248 -4.90 -2.03 1.74
CA ASN A 248 -5.81 -2.61 0.75
C ASN A 248 -6.29 -4.01 1.19
N TYR A 249 -5.42 -4.87 1.73
CA TYR A 249 -5.84 -6.17 2.28
C TYR A 249 -6.87 -6.02 3.42
N GLU A 250 -6.62 -5.11 4.37
CA GLU A 250 -7.48 -4.89 5.53
C GLU A 250 -8.91 -4.53 5.14
N THR A 251 -9.04 -3.66 4.14
CA THR A 251 -10.31 -3.09 3.68
C THR A 251 -11.04 -3.96 2.66
N LEU A 252 -10.33 -4.48 1.66
CA LEU A 252 -10.94 -5.34 0.63
C LEU A 252 -11.43 -6.67 1.23
N SER A 253 -10.77 -7.20 2.26
CA SER A 253 -11.19 -8.44 2.93
C SER A 253 -12.57 -8.36 3.61
N GLU A 254 -13.13 -7.16 3.76
CA GLU A 254 -14.51 -6.99 4.24
C GLU A 254 -15.56 -7.37 3.18
N PHE A 255 -15.17 -7.41 1.91
CA PHE A 255 -16.06 -7.71 0.79
C PHE A 255 -15.41 -8.53 -0.33
N GLU A 256 -14.31 -9.22 -0.03
CA GLU A 256 -13.51 -9.98 -1.00
C GLU A 256 -14.29 -11.11 -1.68
N ASP A 257 -15.36 -11.61 -1.05
CA ASP A 257 -16.29 -12.56 -1.67
C ASP A 257 -16.90 -12.03 -2.98
N ARG A 258 -17.06 -10.71 -3.13
CA ARG A 258 -17.54 -10.05 -4.36
C ARG A 258 -16.47 -9.96 -5.45
N LEU A 259 -15.21 -10.20 -5.09
CA LEU A 259 -14.04 -10.15 -5.96
C LEU A 259 -13.42 -11.54 -6.19
N LYS A 260 -14.07 -12.59 -5.67
CA LYS A 260 -13.60 -13.97 -5.73
C LYS A 260 -13.36 -14.42 -7.17
N GLY A 261 -12.20 -15.04 -7.40
CA GLY A 261 -11.74 -15.48 -8.71
C GLY A 261 -11.12 -14.38 -9.57
N ARG A 262 -10.92 -13.17 -9.03
CA ARG A 262 -10.30 -12.04 -9.72
C ARG A 262 -9.62 -11.02 -8.79
N LEU A 263 -9.23 -11.42 -7.58
CA LEU A 263 -8.46 -10.59 -6.66
C LEU A 263 -7.17 -11.29 -6.29
N ILE A 264 -6.05 -10.56 -6.37
CA ILE A 264 -4.72 -10.98 -5.92
C ILE A 264 -4.22 -9.94 -4.92
N TYR A 265 -3.93 -10.37 -3.70
CA TYR A 265 -3.21 -9.57 -2.71
C TYR A 265 -1.71 -9.75 -2.87
N VAL A 266 -0.96 -8.66 -2.77
CA VAL A 266 0.51 -8.65 -2.83
C VAL A 266 1.04 -7.71 -1.76
N PHE A 267 1.57 -8.25 -0.66
CA PHE A 267 2.03 -7.46 0.48
C PHE A 267 3.01 -8.22 1.37
N ARG A 268 3.61 -7.55 2.36
CA ARG A 268 4.31 -8.20 3.49
C ARG A 268 3.49 -8.09 4.77
N ALA A 269 3.33 -9.19 5.50
CA ALA A 269 2.60 -9.22 6.77
C ALA A 269 3.40 -8.56 7.91
N LYS A 270 3.46 -7.23 7.97
CA LYS A 270 4.33 -6.49 8.90
C LYS A 270 3.87 -6.45 10.36
N CYS A 271 2.59 -6.71 10.63
CA CYS A 271 2.03 -6.77 11.99
C CYS A 271 1.34 -8.12 12.26
N LEU A 272 1.23 -8.52 13.53
CA LEU A 272 0.68 -9.84 13.88
C LEU A 272 -0.81 -9.93 13.54
N SER A 273 -1.55 -8.82 13.64
CA SER A 273 -2.99 -8.82 13.30
C SER A 273 -3.25 -9.17 11.84
N VAL A 274 -2.44 -8.65 10.92
CA VAL A 274 -2.53 -8.97 9.49
C VAL A 274 -1.99 -10.38 9.23
N ALA A 275 -0.88 -10.77 9.87
CA ALA A 275 -0.30 -12.09 9.73
C ALA A 275 -1.28 -13.21 10.15
N ASP A 276 -1.91 -13.06 11.32
CA ASP A 276 -2.95 -13.96 11.83
C ASP A 276 -4.14 -14.06 10.87
N SER A 277 -4.62 -12.91 10.37
CA SER A 277 -5.75 -12.85 9.42
C SER A 277 -5.41 -13.53 8.10
N ALA A 278 -4.16 -13.40 7.63
CA ALA A 278 -3.68 -14.02 6.41
C ALA A 278 -3.29 -15.51 6.60
N GLY A 279 -3.14 -15.97 7.84
CA GLY A 279 -2.72 -17.33 8.18
C GLY A 279 -1.23 -17.58 7.92
N VAL A 280 -0.38 -16.57 8.13
CA VAL A 280 1.07 -16.61 7.88
C VAL A 280 1.85 -16.08 9.08
N GLU A 281 3.17 -16.26 9.08
CA GLU A 281 4.03 -15.64 10.10
C GLU A 281 4.23 -14.14 9.82
N ARG A 282 4.49 -13.37 10.88
CA ARG A 282 4.85 -11.96 10.73
C ARG A 282 6.16 -11.84 9.96
N GLY A 283 6.18 -10.98 8.96
CA GLY A 283 7.32 -10.74 8.08
C GLY A 283 7.26 -11.54 6.78
N THR A 284 6.31 -12.47 6.62
CA THR A 284 6.16 -13.23 5.38
C THR A 284 5.71 -12.35 4.21
N LEU A 285 6.30 -12.56 3.03
CA LEU A 285 5.81 -12.05 1.75
C LEU A 285 4.58 -12.86 1.33
N VAL A 286 3.49 -12.18 0.99
CA VAL A 286 2.20 -12.79 0.65
C VAL A 286 1.82 -12.44 -0.78
N ILE A 287 1.53 -13.46 -1.59
CA ILE A 287 0.95 -13.35 -2.93
C ILE A 287 -0.23 -14.32 -3.02
N LYS A 288 -1.44 -13.81 -2.81
CA LYS A 288 -2.64 -14.65 -2.59
C LYS A 288 -3.80 -14.24 -3.48
N ALA A 289 -4.25 -15.15 -4.32
CA ALA A 289 -5.52 -15.07 -5.01
C ALA A 289 -6.69 -15.48 -4.09
N VAL A 290 -7.82 -14.76 -4.20
CA VAL A 290 -9.10 -15.07 -3.52
C VAL A 290 -10.06 -15.79 -4.46
#